data_AF-A0A2G1XWR6-F1
#
_entry.id   AF-A0A2G1XWR6-F1
#
_cell.length_a   1.000
_cell.length_b   1.000
_cell.length_c   1.000
_cell.angle_alpha   90.00
_cell.angle_beta   90.00
_cell.angle_gamma   90.00
#
_symmetry.space_group_name_H-M   'P 1'
#
loop_
_entity.id
_entity.type
_entity.pdbx_description
1 polymer ?
#
loop_
_entity_poly.entity_id
_entity_poly.type
_entity_poly.pdbx_seq_one_letter_code
_entity_poly.pdbx_strand_id
1 'polypeptide(L)'
;MKKLKDDIFFKTIMIFIGVFFLLFVISYALSKHFILSLPLGDPQVIEQTLDTFNLVWLKISLVFFTLLTATYFILKNLRNRVYEDLDSISEYIYEISENKNYEKTLKIKHYLEFLQIAVGMKNIIKRLAQKDKKSSKK
;
A
#
# COMPACT_ATOMS: atom_id res chain seq x y z
N MET A 1 -9.25 -2.54 -17.75
CA MET A 1 -9.19 -1.87 -16.42
C MET A 1 -8.24 -2.55 -15.44
N LYS A 2 -8.27 -3.89 -15.26
CA LYS A 2 -7.39 -4.64 -14.35
C LYS A 2 -5.87 -4.41 -14.60
N LYS A 3 -5.42 -4.55 -15.86
CA LYS A 3 -4.03 -4.26 -16.28
C LYS A 3 -3.57 -2.83 -15.93
N LEU A 4 -4.44 -1.83 -16.07
CA LEU A 4 -4.10 -0.42 -15.82
C LEU A 4 -3.96 -0.14 -14.31
N LYS A 5 -4.83 -0.75 -13.49
CA LYS A 5 -4.76 -0.68 -12.02
C LYS A 5 -3.51 -1.37 -11.47
N ASP A 6 -3.15 -2.51 -12.04
CA ASP A 6 -1.95 -3.26 -11.67
C ASP A 6 -0.67 -2.48 -12.02
N ASP A 7 -0.67 -1.79 -13.16
CA ASP A 7 0.46 -0.99 -13.62
C ASP A 7 0.70 0.25 -12.73
N ILE A 8 -0.35 0.96 -12.35
CA ILE A 8 -0.24 2.13 -11.44
C ILE A 8 0.29 1.71 -10.07
N PHE A 9 -0.25 0.64 -9.49
CA PHE A 9 0.18 0.15 -8.18
C PHE A 9 1.63 -0.34 -8.20
N PHE A 10 2.00 -1.11 -9.22
CA PHE A 10 3.38 -1.57 -9.39
C PHE A 10 4.33 -0.38 -9.53
N LYS A 11 3.93 0.64 -10.29
CA LYS A 11 4.71 1.87 -10.44
C LYS A 11 4.88 2.61 -9.11
N THR A 12 3.82 2.75 -8.31
CA THR A 12 3.92 3.38 -6.97
C THR A 12 4.82 2.60 -6.03
N ILE A 13 4.71 1.27 -5.99
CA ILE A 13 5.60 0.41 -5.20
C ILE A 13 7.05 0.55 -5.66
N MET A 14 7.29 0.51 -6.97
CA MET A 14 8.64 0.63 -7.52
C MET A 14 9.27 1.99 -7.20
N ILE A 15 8.50 3.07 -7.25
CA ILE A 15 8.96 4.39 -6.82
C ILE A 15 9.30 4.38 -5.33
N PHE A 16 8.42 3.84 -4.49
CA PHE A 16 8.65 3.74 -3.04
C PHE A 16 9.93 2.95 -2.71
N ILE A 17 10.08 1.76 -3.29
CA ILE A 17 11.27 0.91 -3.13
C ILE A 17 12.52 1.64 -3.64
N GLY A 18 12.43 2.28 -4.81
CA GLY A 18 13.55 3.03 -5.40
C GLY A 18 14.02 4.19 -4.53
N VAL A 19 13.09 4.97 -3.97
CA VAL A 19 13.42 6.08 -3.06
C VAL A 19 14.09 5.56 -1.79
N PHE A 20 13.54 4.52 -1.16
CA PHE A 20 14.12 3.95 0.05
C PHE A 20 15.50 3.31 -0.19
N PHE A 21 15.68 2.65 -1.33
CA PHE A 21 16.98 2.12 -1.72
C PHE A 21 18.01 3.23 -1.97
N LEU A 22 17.61 4.31 -2.64
CA LEU A 22 18.48 5.46 -2.87
C LEU A 22 18.90 6.14 -1.56
N LEU A 23 17.96 6.32 -0.63
CA LEU A 23 18.26 6.83 0.71
C LEU A 23 19.20 5.90 1.48
N PHE A 24 19.03 4.59 1.34
CA PHE A 24 19.90 3.59 1.96
C PHE A 24 21.34 3.69 1.44
N VAL A 25 21.52 3.79 0.11
CA VAL A 25 22.85 3.96 -0.52
C VAL A 25 23.50 5.28 -0.12
N ILE A 26 22.73 6.38 -0.10
CA ILE A 26 23.23 7.69 0.35
C ILE A 26 23.70 7.61 1.80
N SER A 27 22.90 6.97 2.68
CA SER A 27 23.25 6.80 4.09
C SER A 27 24.55 6.00 4.27
N TYR A 28 24.74 4.91 3.50
CA TYR A 28 25.99 4.16 3.48
C TYR A 28 27.18 5.04 3.08
N ALA A 29 27.05 5.76 1.96
CA ALA A 29 28.12 6.59 1.43
C ALA A 29 28.51 7.72 2.39
N LEU A 30 27.53 8.42 2.96
CA LEU A 30 27.77 9.48 3.95
C LEU A 30 28.42 8.94 5.22
N SER A 31 27.96 7.79 5.73
CA SER A 31 28.52 7.18 6.93
C SER A 31 29.96 6.72 6.71
N LYS A 32 30.25 6.12 5.54
CA LYS A 32 31.60 5.71 5.16
C LYS A 32 32.53 6.91 4.99
N HIS A 33 32.06 7.96 4.33
CA HIS A 33 32.80 9.21 4.16
C HIS A 33 33.10 9.87 5.51
N PHE A 34 32.13 9.88 6.44
CA PHE A 34 32.33 10.39 7.78
C PHE A 34 33.46 9.65 8.51
N ILE A 35 33.48 8.31 8.47
CA ILE A 35 34.54 7.50 9.09
C ILE A 35 35.91 7.84 8.48
N LEU A 36 36.00 7.98 7.15
CA LEU A 36 37.24 8.33 6.45
C LEU A 36 37.72 9.75 6.75
N SER A 37 36.83 10.66 7.13
CA SER A 37 37.17 12.04 7.48
C SER A 37 37.69 12.21 8.93
N LEU A 38 37.60 11.17 9.76
CA LEU A 38 38.12 11.22 11.12
C LEU A 38 39.65 11.27 11.10
N PRO A 39 40.28 12.11 11.96
CA PRO A 39 41.74 12.17 12.08
C PRO A 39 42.25 10.96 12.88
N LEU A 40 42.15 9.78 12.28
CA LEU A 40 42.73 8.55 12.81
C LEU A 40 44.18 8.50 12.31
N GLY A 41 45.13 8.73 13.21
CA GLY A 41 46.56 8.86 12.87
C GLY A 41 47.23 7.58 12.37
N ASP A 42 46.53 6.44 12.36
CA ASP A 42 47.06 5.13 11.94
C ASP A 42 46.17 4.49 10.85
N PRO A 43 46.72 4.22 9.65
CA PRO A 43 46.03 3.51 8.57
C PRO A 43 45.43 2.17 8.96
N GLN A 44 46.05 1.41 9.87
CA GLN A 44 45.55 0.09 10.29
C GLN A 44 44.24 0.21 11.09
N VAL A 45 44.12 1.27 11.89
CA VAL A 45 42.91 1.54 12.68
C VAL A 45 41.76 1.95 11.76
N ILE A 46 42.04 2.66 10.66
CA ILE A 46 41.04 3.02 9.65
C ILE A 46 40.51 1.75 8.96
N GLU A 47 41.40 0.84 8.53
CA GLU A 47 41.00 -0.41 7.87
C GLU A 47 40.11 -1.27 8.79
N GLN A 48 40.53 -1.48 10.04
CA GLN A 48 39.73 -2.26 11.01
C GLN A 48 38.37 -1.62 11.29
N THR A 49 38.31 -0.29 11.36
CA THR A 49 37.05 0.44 11.58
C THR A 49 36.14 0.29 10.37
N LEU A 50 36.67 0.39 9.14
CA LEU A 50 35.90 0.21 7.91
C LEU A 50 35.38 -1.22 7.75
N ASP A 51 36.19 -2.22 8.08
CA ASP A 51 35.75 -3.62 8.02
C ASP A 51 34.63 -3.90 9.03
N THR A 52 34.78 -3.40 10.24
CA THR A 52 33.74 -3.50 11.28
C THR A 52 32.46 -2.77 10.83
N PHE A 53 32.60 -1.57 10.26
CA PHE A 53 31.47 -0.81 9.71
C PHE A 53 30.78 -1.57 8.57
N ASN A 54 31.52 -2.13 7.61
CA ASN A 54 30.97 -2.89 6.50
C ASN A 54 30.21 -4.13 7.00
N LEU A 55 30.74 -4.83 8.01
CA LEU A 55 30.06 -5.96 8.64
C LEU A 55 28.74 -5.56 9.31
N VAL A 56 28.74 -4.45 10.07
CA VAL A 56 27.53 -3.91 10.68
C VAL A 56 26.54 -3.50 9.59
N TRP A 57 27.00 -2.83 8.55
CA TRP A 57 26.16 -2.38 7.45
C TRP A 57 25.54 -3.54 6.67
N LEU A 58 26.27 -4.64 6.49
CA LEU A 58 25.74 -5.86 5.88
C LEU A 58 24.61 -6.47 6.73
N LYS A 59 24.75 -6.51 8.06
CA LYS A 59 23.67 -6.96 8.96
C LYS A 59 22.45 -6.05 8.87
N ILE A 60 22.64 -4.74 8.85
CA ILE A 60 21.55 -3.76 8.68
C ILE A 60 20.87 -3.96 7.32
N SER A 61 21.67 -4.16 6.25
CA SER A 61 21.17 -4.42 4.90
C SER A 61 20.23 -5.63 4.89
N LEU A 62 20.63 -6.73 5.54
CA LEU A 62 19.84 -7.95 5.62
C LEU A 62 18.46 -7.69 6.26
N VAL A 63 18.45 -6.99 7.40
CA VAL A 63 17.20 -6.64 8.10
C VAL A 63 16.35 -5.70 7.24
N PHE A 64 16.96 -4.70 6.62
CA PHE A 64 16.29 -3.75 5.75
C PHE A 64 15.59 -4.44 4.57
N PHE A 65 16.29 -5.32 3.85
CA PHE A 65 15.69 -6.05 2.74
C PHE A 65 14.60 -7.01 3.20
N THR A 66 14.76 -7.66 4.35
CA THR A 66 13.71 -8.51 4.93
C THR A 66 12.43 -7.72 5.19
N LEU A 67 12.54 -6.54 5.81
CA LEU A 67 11.39 -5.66 6.08
C LEU A 67 10.77 -5.11 4.79
N LEU A 68 11.59 -4.75 3.81
CA LEU A 68 11.13 -4.24 2.52
C LEU A 68 10.34 -5.31 1.75
N THR A 69 10.84 -6.55 1.72
CA THR A 69 10.13 -7.70 1.16
C THR A 69 8.83 -7.99 1.90
N ALA A 70 8.84 -8.01 3.24
CA ALA A 70 7.63 -8.22 4.03
C ALA A 70 6.57 -7.14 3.75
N THR A 71 6.98 -5.88 3.71
CA THR A 71 6.10 -4.75 3.38
C THR A 71 5.49 -4.89 2.00
N TYR A 72 6.28 -5.29 1.00
CA TYR A 72 5.79 -5.55 -0.35
C TYR A 72 4.68 -6.61 -0.36
N PHE A 73 4.87 -7.72 0.35
CA PHE A 73 3.86 -8.79 0.42
C PHE A 73 2.59 -8.34 1.12
N ILE A 74 2.71 -7.58 2.22
CA ILE A 74 1.56 -7.01 2.94
C ILE A 74 0.77 -6.09 2.01
N LEU A 75 1.44 -5.16 1.32
CA LEU A 75 0.80 -4.22 0.39
C LEU A 75 0.12 -4.95 -0.77
N LYS A 76 0.79 -5.95 -1.35
CA LYS A 76 0.24 -6.77 -2.44
C LYS A 76 -1.02 -7.51 -2.01
N ASN A 77 -1.02 -8.07 -0.81
CA ASN A 77 -2.18 -8.78 -0.26
C ASN A 77 -3.33 -7.81 0.02
N LEU A 78 -3.06 -6.67 0.65
CA LEU A 78 -4.06 -5.64 0.90
C LEU A 78 -4.70 -5.14 -0.40
N ARG A 79 -3.89 -4.89 -1.43
CA ARG A 79 -4.38 -4.52 -2.77
C ARG A 79 -5.37 -5.54 -3.32
N ASN A 80 -4.99 -6.82 -3.31
CA ASN A 80 -5.83 -7.88 -3.88
C ASN A 80 -7.19 -7.89 -3.19
N ARG A 81 -7.20 -7.81 -1.86
CA ARG A 81 -8.44 -7.74 -1.05
C ARG A 81 -9.30 -6.53 -1.43
N VAL A 82 -8.70 -5.34 -1.52
CA VAL A 82 -9.41 -4.11 -1.89
C VAL A 82 -9.97 -4.18 -3.31
N TYR A 83 -9.22 -4.74 -4.27
CA TYR A 83 -9.72 -4.87 -5.64
C TYR A 83 -10.82 -5.92 -5.79
N GLU A 84 -10.73 -7.05 -5.08
CA GLU A 84 -11.81 -8.03 -5.04
C GLU A 84 -13.11 -7.41 -4.50
N ASP A 85 -13.00 -6.61 -3.45
CA ASP A 85 -14.13 -5.93 -2.84
C ASP A 85 -14.70 -4.83 -3.76
N LEU A 86 -13.83 -4.04 -4.41
CA LEU A 86 -14.24 -3.01 -5.38
C LEU A 86 -14.91 -3.60 -6.63
N ASP A 87 -14.40 -4.71 -7.16
CA ASP A 87 -15.00 -5.40 -8.30
C ASP A 87 -16.41 -5.89 -7.92
N SER A 88 -16.59 -6.44 -6.72
CA SER A 88 -17.90 -6.88 -6.19
C SER A 88 -18.88 -5.72 -6.03
N ILE A 89 -18.42 -4.55 -5.57
CA ILE A 89 -19.22 -3.33 -5.50
C ILE A 89 -19.60 -2.84 -6.90
N SER A 90 -18.65 -2.82 -7.83
CA SER A 90 -18.90 -2.39 -9.21
C SER A 90 -19.93 -3.29 -9.90
N GLU A 91 -19.85 -4.61 -9.72
CA GLU A 91 -20.82 -5.56 -10.26
C GLU A 91 -22.22 -5.34 -9.66
N TYR A 92 -22.30 -5.10 -8.35
CA TYR A 92 -23.55 -4.80 -7.67
C TYR A 92 -24.21 -3.52 -8.19
N ILE A 93 -23.43 -2.45 -8.38
CA ILE A 93 -23.94 -1.18 -8.94
C ILE A 93 -24.41 -1.39 -10.38
N TYR A 94 -23.66 -2.13 -11.20
CA TYR A 94 -24.03 -2.44 -12.58
C TYR A 94 -25.36 -3.21 -12.65
N GLU A 95 -25.54 -4.23 -11.82
CA GLU A 95 -26.79 -5.00 -11.73
C GLU A 95 -28.00 -4.15 -11.34
N ILE A 96 -27.82 -3.19 -10.43
CA ILE A 96 -28.92 -2.31 -9.98
C ILE A 96 -29.23 -1.22 -11.00
N SER A 97 -28.20 -0.62 -11.61
CA SER A 97 -28.35 0.49 -12.55
C SER A 97 -28.88 0.01 -13.90
N GLU A 98 -28.20 -0.98 -14.47
CA GLU A 98 -28.42 -1.39 -15.85
C GLU A 98 -29.48 -2.49 -15.93
N ASN A 99 -29.35 -3.52 -15.09
CA ASN A 99 -30.26 -4.68 -15.10
C ASN A 99 -31.50 -4.46 -14.23
N LYS A 100 -31.59 -3.33 -13.50
CA LYS A 100 -32.66 -3.01 -12.53
C LYS A 100 -32.93 -4.15 -11.54
N ASN A 101 -31.90 -4.96 -11.25
CA ASN A 101 -31.99 -6.11 -10.37
C ASN A 101 -31.79 -5.67 -8.92
N TYR A 102 -32.86 -5.14 -8.33
CA TYR A 102 -32.85 -4.63 -6.96
C TYR A 102 -32.72 -5.71 -5.88
N GLU A 103 -32.82 -6.99 -6.24
CA GLU A 103 -32.69 -8.13 -5.32
C GLU A 103 -31.26 -8.68 -5.21
N LYS A 104 -30.34 -8.25 -6.10
CA LYS A 104 -28.94 -8.65 -6.05
C LYS A 104 -28.38 -8.36 -4.65
N THR A 105 -27.69 -9.31 -4.05
CA THR A 105 -27.06 -9.15 -2.72
C THR A 105 -25.57 -8.82 -2.87
N LEU A 106 -25.12 -7.73 -2.27
CA LEU A 106 -23.69 -7.36 -2.20
C LEU A 106 -22.94 -8.33 -1.27
N LYS A 107 -22.00 -9.11 -1.81
CA LYS A 107 -21.13 -10.01 -1.05
C LYS A 107 -19.70 -9.47 -1.09
N ILE A 108 -19.23 -8.92 0.03
CA ILE A 108 -17.87 -8.39 0.16
C ILE A 108 -17.12 -9.24 1.18
N LYS A 109 -15.89 -9.66 0.84
CA LYS A 109 -15.16 -10.69 1.58
C LYS A 109 -14.23 -10.14 2.66
N HIS A 110 -13.65 -8.95 2.50
CA HIS A 110 -12.56 -8.46 3.36
C HIS A 110 -12.95 -7.23 4.20
N TYR A 111 -14.23 -7.18 4.55
CA TYR A 111 -15.08 -6.00 4.70
C TYR A 111 -15.49 -5.71 6.14
N LEU A 112 -14.63 -5.11 6.95
CA LEU A 112 -15.08 -4.45 8.19
C LEU A 112 -15.18 -2.93 8.02
N GLU A 113 -14.21 -2.31 7.35
CA GLU A 113 -14.15 -0.85 7.18
C GLU A 113 -15.05 -0.37 6.05
N PHE A 114 -15.05 -1.07 4.91
CA PHE A 114 -15.96 -0.77 3.81
C PHE A 114 -17.43 -1.13 4.15
N LEU A 115 -17.67 -1.97 5.18
CA LEU A 115 -19.01 -2.30 5.70
C LEU A 115 -19.74 -1.11 6.25
N GLN A 116 -19.04 -0.30 7.01
CA GLN A 116 -19.61 0.95 7.50
C GLN A 116 -19.98 1.88 6.34
N ILE A 117 -19.15 1.95 5.29
CA ILE A 117 -19.42 2.81 4.13
C ILE A 117 -20.64 2.33 3.35
N ALA A 118 -20.74 1.04 3.04
CA ALA A 118 -21.88 0.54 2.26
C ALA A 118 -23.18 0.45 3.10
N VAL A 119 -23.10 0.22 4.41
CA VAL A 119 -24.26 0.40 5.31
C VAL A 119 -24.67 1.87 5.37
N GLY A 120 -23.72 2.79 5.40
CA GLY A 120 -23.94 4.24 5.29
C GLY A 120 -24.68 4.59 4.00
N MET A 121 -24.18 4.14 2.84
CA MET A 121 -24.82 4.34 1.54
C MET A 121 -26.22 3.72 1.48
N LYS A 122 -26.40 2.48 1.99
CA LYS A 122 -27.70 1.80 2.03
C LYS A 122 -28.72 2.63 2.81
N ASN A 123 -28.31 3.21 3.93
CA ASN A 123 -29.17 4.08 4.74
C ASN A 123 -29.50 5.39 4.03
N ILE A 124 -28.53 5.99 3.32
CA ILE A 124 -28.75 7.19 2.51
C ILE A 124 -29.75 6.91 1.37
N ILE A 125 -29.57 5.82 0.63
CA ILE A 125 -30.48 5.40 -0.44
C ILE A 125 -31.89 5.15 0.10
N LYS A 126 -32.03 4.48 1.25
CA LYS A 126 -33.32 4.26 1.91
C LYS A 126 -34.03 5.59 2.23
N ARG A 127 -33.27 6.57 2.74
CA ARG A 127 -33.80 7.89 3.06
C ARG A 127 -34.22 8.66 1.81
N LEU A 128 -33.43 8.60 0.73
CA LEU A 128 -33.76 9.21 -0.55
C LEU A 128 -35.04 8.61 -1.15
N ALA A 129 -35.13 7.27 -1.21
CA ALA A 129 -36.31 6.57 -1.72
C ALA A 129 -37.58 6.88 -0.92
N GLN A 130 -37.48 7.02 0.41
CA GLN A 130 -38.60 7.43 1.26
C GLN A 130 -39.01 8.89 1.03
N LYS A 131 -38.03 9.78 0.82
CA LYS A 131 -38.27 11.20 0.53
C LYS A 131 -38.97 11.37 -0.82
N ASP A 132 -38.54 10.65 -1.85
CA ASP A 132 -39.16 10.68 -3.18
C ASP A 132 -40.59 10.13 -3.16
N LYS A 133 -40.84 9.02 -2.46
CA LYS A 133 -42.21 8.50 -2.27
C LYS A 133 -43.14 9.46 -1.53
N LYS A 134 -42.62 10.26 -0.60
CA LYS A 134 -43.39 11.30 0.11
C LYS A 134 -43.64 12.52 -0.78
N SER A 135 -42.68 12.89 -1.61
CA SER A 135 -42.80 13.99 -2.58
C SER A 135 -43.81 13.69 -3.69
N SER A 136 -43.89 12.44 -4.15
CA SER A 136 -44.81 12.01 -5.22
C SER A 136 -46.26 11.80 -4.78
N LYS A 137 -46.55 11.85 -3.47
CA LYS A 137 -47.90 11.72 -2.88
C LYS A 137 -48.53 13.08 -2.50
N LYS A 138 -47.82 14.18 -2.74
CA LYS A 138 -48.31 15.57 -2.62
C LYS A 138 -48.51 16.13 -4.02
#